data_AF-A0ABD2FY40-F1
#
_entry.id   AF-A0ABD2FY40-F1
#
_cell.length_a   1.000
_cell.length_b   1.000
_cell.length_c   1.000
_cell.angle_alpha   90.00
_cell.angle_beta   90.00
_cell.angle_gamma   90.00
#
_symmetry.space_group_name_H-M   'P 1'
#
loop_
_entity.id
_entity.type
_entity.pdbx_description
1 polymer ?
#
loop_
_entity_poly.entity_id
_entity_poly.type
_entity_poly.pdbx_seq_one_letter_code
_entity_poly.pdbx_strand_id
1 'polypeptide(L)'
;MMEEPGVIIYENRMSSFYEVAIGPNGAITRDSQYELLVQCRYIGTSIEALIIEVGLLPPPPPVAAPGPLRVELVLANGQCSVKGCVEEEVAYNSFYVDSDYPVTKVLRDPVYAEVHILERTDPNIKLTLGKCWATSAPYPQSLPQWDLLIDGCPYHDDRYLIALVPVDASSGLMYPTHHRRFVFKMFTFVSGGGVKQQAMIPLNEKVYIHCEAAVCQPSVGDNCEPRCFRNRRDVSVQKGSREETTVVSSKELVFIQ
;
A
#
# COMPACT_ATOMS: atom_id res chain seq x y z
N MET A 1 23.71 -55.58 -44.44
CA MET A 1 24.16 -54.68 -43.36
C MET A 1 25.59 -55.02 -43.06
N MET A 2 26.49 -54.05 -43.18
CA MET A 2 27.90 -54.20 -42.86
C MET A 2 28.30 -53.09 -41.90
N GLU A 3 29.15 -53.41 -40.93
CA GLU A 3 29.65 -52.46 -39.93
C GLU A 3 31.14 -52.21 -40.18
N GLU A 4 31.46 -50.98 -40.59
CA GLU A 4 32.83 -50.45 -40.57
C GLU A 4 33.00 -49.63 -39.28
N PRO A 5 34.22 -49.48 -38.72
CA PRO A 5 34.41 -48.72 -37.49
C PRO A 5 33.88 -47.28 -37.63
N GLY A 6 32.79 -46.98 -36.92
CA GLY A 6 32.13 -45.66 -36.89
C GLY A 6 31.08 -45.38 -37.97
N VAL A 7 30.78 -46.35 -38.86
CA VAL A 7 29.83 -46.18 -39.97
C VAL A 7 28.95 -47.40 -40.12
N ILE A 8 27.63 -47.21 -40.11
CA ILE A 8 26.65 -48.25 -40.41
C ILE A 8 26.30 -48.17 -41.89
N ILE A 9 26.47 -49.26 -42.63
CA ILE A 9 26.19 -49.30 -44.06
C ILE A 9 25.01 -50.23 -44.35
N TYR A 10 23.96 -49.64 -44.92
CA TYR A 10 22.81 -50.35 -45.46
C TYR A 10 22.96 -50.51 -46.96
N GLU A 11 22.68 -51.70 -47.45
CA GLU A 11 22.74 -52.03 -48.86
C GLU A 11 21.43 -52.68 -49.27
N ASN A 12 20.87 -52.23 -50.38
CA ASN A 12 19.68 -52.81 -50.97
C ASN A 12 19.91 -53.05 -52.45
N ARG A 13 19.42 -54.19 -52.95
CA ARG A 13 19.53 -54.58 -54.34
C ARG A 13 18.14 -54.59 -54.96
N MET A 14 17.93 -53.70 -55.92
CA MET A 14 16.70 -53.63 -56.69
C MET A 14 16.90 -54.31 -58.03
N SER A 15 16.11 -55.34 -58.32
CA SER A 15 16.11 -56.06 -59.59
C SER A 15 14.78 -55.88 -60.29
N SER A 16 14.82 -55.55 -61.59
CA SER A 16 13.65 -55.60 -62.47
C SER A 16 13.83 -56.72 -63.47
N PHE A 17 12.81 -57.57 -63.57
CA PHE A 17 12.75 -58.62 -64.59
C PHE A 17 11.92 -58.15 -65.79
N TYR A 18 12.20 -58.68 -66.97
CA TYR A 18 11.48 -58.33 -68.20
C TYR A 18 10.07 -58.94 -68.19
N GLU A 19 9.08 -58.21 -68.68
CA GLU A 19 7.73 -58.75 -68.85
C GLU A 19 7.55 -59.33 -70.26
N VAL A 20 6.80 -60.43 -70.37
CA VAL A 20 6.59 -61.16 -71.63
C VAL A 20 5.11 -61.13 -71.99
N ALA A 21 4.78 -60.58 -73.15
CA ALA A 21 3.43 -60.60 -73.70
C ALA A 21 3.24 -61.81 -74.62
N ILE A 22 2.20 -62.61 -74.38
CA ILE A 22 1.95 -63.87 -75.07
C ILE A 22 0.73 -63.74 -76.00
N GLY A 23 0.93 -64.02 -77.28
CA GLY A 23 -0.12 -64.12 -78.28
C GLY A 23 -0.31 -65.55 -78.80
N PRO A 24 -1.37 -65.82 -79.58
CA PRO A 24 -1.73 -67.17 -80.01
C PRO A 24 -0.66 -67.87 -80.87
N ASN A 25 0.24 -67.12 -81.53
CA ASN A 25 1.29 -67.68 -82.40
C ASN A 25 2.72 -67.34 -81.93
N GLY A 26 2.91 -66.89 -80.68
CA GLY A 26 4.24 -66.59 -80.12
C GLY A 26 4.24 -65.56 -79.00
N ALA A 27 5.37 -65.44 -78.30
CA ALA A 27 5.56 -64.50 -77.20
C ALA A 27 6.71 -63.53 -77.50
N ILE A 28 6.56 -62.27 -77.12
CA ILE A 28 7.57 -61.22 -77.32
C ILE A 28 7.79 -60.44 -76.02
N THR A 29 9.01 -59.98 -75.79
CA THR A 29 9.34 -58.99 -74.77
C THR A 29 10.02 -57.80 -75.42
N ARG A 30 9.78 -56.61 -74.88
CA ARG A 30 10.45 -55.36 -75.28
C ARG A 30 11.22 -54.74 -74.12
N ASP A 31 11.24 -55.42 -72.97
CA ASP A 31 11.84 -54.93 -71.75
C ASP A 31 13.25 -55.50 -71.59
N SER A 32 14.09 -54.77 -70.85
CA SER A 32 15.44 -55.20 -70.51
C SER A 32 15.51 -55.51 -69.01
N GLN A 33 16.35 -56.47 -68.65
CA GLN A 33 16.67 -56.72 -67.24
C GLN A 33 17.75 -55.74 -66.78
N TYR A 34 17.59 -55.19 -65.59
CA TYR A 34 18.67 -54.47 -64.93
C TYR A 34 18.61 -54.67 -63.42
N GLU A 35 19.78 -54.61 -62.80
CA GLU A 35 19.97 -54.75 -61.36
C GLU A 35 20.74 -53.55 -60.85
N LEU A 36 20.21 -52.90 -59.83
CA LEU A 36 20.76 -51.71 -59.20
C LEU A 36 21.10 -52.02 -57.74
N LEU A 37 22.35 -51.76 -57.35
CA LEU A 37 22.79 -51.84 -55.97
C LEU A 37 22.83 -50.42 -55.38
N VAL A 38 22.08 -50.20 -54.30
CA VAL A 38 22.02 -48.92 -53.59
C VAL A 38 22.67 -49.10 -52.22
N GLN A 39 23.66 -48.27 -51.92
CA GLN A 39 24.38 -48.30 -50.65
C GLN A 39 24.25 -46.95 -49.92
N CYS A 40 23.69 -46.98 -48.72
CA CYS A 40 23.54 -45.83 -47.83
C CYS A 40 24.49 -45.98 -46.64
N ARG A 41 25.41 -45.01 -46.46
CA ARG A 41 26.39 -45.01 -45.37
C ARG A 41 25.99 -43.96 -44.34
N TYR A 42 25.79 -44.38 -43.09
CA TYR A 42 25.42 -43.52 -41.97
C TYR A 42 26.61 -43.39 -41.02
N ILE A 43 27.16 -42.18 -40.94
CA ILE A 43 28.27 -41.85 -40.05
C ILE A 43 27.66 -41.34 -38.73
N GLY A 44 27.96 -42.03 -37.62
CA GLY A 44 27.38 -41.74 -36.32
C GLY A 44 28.00 -40.50 -35.65
N THR A 45 27.66 -39.30 -36.12
CA THR A 45 27.90 -38.05 -35.37
C THR A 45 26.73 -37.08 -35.55
N SER A 46 25.77 -37.07 -34.61
CA SER A 46 24.86 -35.93 -34.47
C SER A 46 24.42 -35.73 -33.01
N ILE A 47 24.65 -34.54 -32.50
CA ILE A 47 23.98 -33.99 -31.31
C ILE A 47 22.77 -33.23 -31.86
N GLU A 48 21.55 -33.64 -31.50
CA GLU A 48 20.34 -32.87 -31.80
C GLU A 48 20.05 -31.91 -30.64
N ALA A 49 19.80 -30.64 -30.96
CA ALA A 49 19.37 -29.65 -29.98
C ALA A 49 17.87 -29.78 -29.74
N LEU A 50 17.48 -30.17 -28.53
CA LEU A 50 16.10 -30.11 -28.06
C LEU A 50 15.76 -28.66 -27.69
N ILE A 51 14.94 -28.01 -28.51
CA ILE A 51 14.40 -26.68 -28.19
C ILE A 51 13.08 -26.89 -27.46
N ILE A 52 13.08 -26.63 -26.14
CA ILE A 52 11.85 -26.64 -25.32
C ILE A 52 11.37 -25.21 -25.19
N GLU A 53 10.28 -24.86 -25.88
CA GLU A 53 9.53 -23.64 -25.61
C GLU A 53 8.52 -23.91 -24.48
N VAL A 54 8.87 -23.47 -23.26
CA VAL A 54 7.94 -23.51 -22.12
C VAL A 54 7.08 -22.25 -22.16
N GLY A 55 5.82 -22.40 -22.57
CA GLY A 55 4.82 -21.34 -22.46
C GLY A 55 4.47 -21.09 -21.00
N LEU A 56 5.12 -20.12 -20.36
CA LEU A 56 4.75 -19.67 -19.02
C LEU A 56 3.39 -18.96 -19.08
N LEU A 57 2.42 -19.44 -18.31
CA LEU A 57 1.17 -18.72 -18.12
C LEU A 57 1.48 -17.35 -17.48
N PRO A 58 0.81 -16.27 -17.91
CA PRO A 58 1.00 -14.97 -17.30
C PRO A 58 0.71 -15.07 -15.80
N PRO A 59 1.52 -14.42 -14.94
CA PRO A 59 1.27 -14.41 -13.51
C PRO A 59 -0.16 -13.89 -13.27
N PRO A 60 -0.88 -14.47 -12.30
CA PRO A 60 -2.23 -14.01 -12.01
C PRO A 60 -2.21 -12.51 -11.70
N PRO A 61 -3.19 -11.75 -12.20
CA PRO A 61 -3.26 -10.32 -11.91
C PRO A 61 -3.33 -10.12 -10.39
N PRO A 62 -2.70 -9.05 -9.86
CA PRO A 62 -2.77 -8.74 -8.44
C PRO A 62 -4.24 -8.59 -8.03
N VAL A 63 -4.66 -9.39 -7.05
CA VAL A 63 -6.01 -9.35 -6.49
C VAL A 63 -6.05 -8.24 -5.44
N ALA A 64 -6.64 -7.10 -5.79
CA ALA A 64 -7.03 -6.09 -4.81
C ALA A 64 -8.44 -6.41 -4.29
N ALA A 65 -8.54 -6.92 -3.07
CA ALA A 65 -9.82 -7.08 -2.38
C ALA A 65 -10.11 -5.85 -1.50
N PRO A 66 -11.34 -5.31 -1.50
CA PRO A 66 -11.79 -4.37 -0.47
C PRO A 66 -11.63 -5.03 0.90
N GLY A 67 -10.79 -4.46 1.74
CA GLY A 67 -10.55 -4.91 3.11
C GLY A 67 -10.62 -3.72 4.05
N PRO A 68 -10.86 -3.95 5.36
CA PRO A 68 -11.01 -2.87 6.32
C PRO A 68 -9.76 -1.99 6.33
N LEU A 69 -9.95 -0.67 6.28
CA LEU A 69 -8.87 0.30 6.37
C LEU A 69 -8.24 0.21 7.76
N ARG A 70 -7.00 -0.27 7.83
CA ARG A 70 -6.22 -0.28 9.07
C ARG A 70 -5.47 1.04 9.20
N VAL A 71 -5.70 1.73 10.30
CA VAL A 71 -5.12 3.04 10.60
C VAL A 71 -4.62 3.02 12.04
N GLU A 72 -3.55 3.75 12.30
CA GLU A 72 -3.01 3.94 13.64
C GLU A 72 -2.85 5.44 13.95
N LEU A 73 -3.06 5.81 15.21
CA LEU A 73 -2.72 7.12 15.75
C LEU A 73 -1.55 6.96 16.72
N VAL A 74 -0.43 7.58 16.40
CA VAL A 74 0.79 7.58 17.20
C VAL A 74 1.15 9.00 17.63
N LEU A 75 1.80 9.10 18.79
CA LEU A 75 2.32 10.36 19.30
C LEU A 75 3.83 10.40 19.11
N ALA A 76 4.32 11.52 18.60
CA ALA A 76 5.72 11.70 18.28
C ALA A 76 6.49 12.33 19.44
N ASN A 77 7.75 11.93 19.61
CA ASN A 77 8.63 12.32 20.71
C ASN A 77 10.00 12.82 20.24
N GLY A 78 10.10 13.20 18.95
CA GLY A 78 11.34 13.70 18.36
C GLY A 78 11.96 14.80 19.21
N GLN A 79 13.25 14.63 19.52
CA GLN A 79 14.00 15.57 20.36
C GLN A 79 14.86 16.48 19.51
N CYS A 80 14.78 17.77 19.81
CA CYS A 80 15.59 18.80 19.18
C CYS A 80 16.74 19.19 20.12
N SER A 81 17.83 18.42 20.10
CA SER A 81 18.96 18.57 21.05
C SER A 81 20.09 19.47 20.56
N VAL A 82 20.10 19.83 19.27
CA VAL A 82 21.17 20.61 18.62
C VAL A 82 20.77 22.08 18.47
N LYS A 83 21.71 23.00 18.66
CA LYS A 83 21.46 24.44 18.40
C LYS A 83 21.11 24.67 16.92
N GLY A 84 19.98 25.32 16.68
CA GLY A 84 19.48 25.62 15.33
C GLY A 84 18.57 24.55 14.73
N CYS A 85 18.26 23.48 15.46
CA CYS A 85 17.24 22.53 15.06
C CYS A 85 15.84 23.16 15.21
N VAL A 86 14.96 22.87 14.26
CA VAL A 86 13.56 23.29 14.28
C VAL A 86 12.74 22.11 14.80
N GLU A 87 12.11 22.28 15.96
CA GLU A 87 11.39 21.20 16.66
C GLU A 87 10.31 20.55 15.78
N GLU A 88 9.57 21.34 15.00
CA GLU A 88 8.52 20.86 14.10
C GLU A 88 9.04 19.96 12.96
N GLU A 89 10.29 20.14 12.53
CA GLU A 89 10.92 19.31 11.48
C GLU A 89 11.39 17.96 12.01
N VAL A 90 11.84 17.91 13.27
CA VAL A 90 12.38 16.69 13.88
C VAL A 90 11.38 15.94 14.76
N ALA A 91 10.27 16.57 15.12
CA ALA A 91 9.28 16.02 16.05
C ALA A 91 8.78 14.63 15.64
N TYR A 92 8.64 14.39 14.33
CA TYR A 92 8.11 13.15 13.76
C TYR A 92 9.19 12.14 13.35
N ASN A 93 10.45 12.33 13.77
CA ASN A 93 11.54 11.38 13.51
C ASN A 93 11.52 10.18 14.46
N SER A 94 10.82 10.29 15.59
CA SER A 94 10.66 9.20 16.56
C SER A 94 9.27 9.27 17.22
N PHE A 95 8.80 8.12 17.67
CA PHE A 95 7.47 7.97 18.27
C PHE A 95 7.57 7.30 19.64
N TYR A 96 6.60 7.64 20.51
CA TYR A 96 6.47 6.97 21.80
C TYR A 96 6.07 5.51 21.61
N VAL A 97 6.72 4.62 22.35
CA VAL A 97 6.41 3.19 22.40
C VAL A 97 5.56 2.85 23.62
N ASP A 98 5.06 1.62 23.69
CA ASP A 98 4.18 1.13 24.77
C ASP A 98 4.74 1.35 26.17
N SER A 99 6.06 1.23 26.34
CA SER A 99 6.75 1.44 27.62
C SER A 99 6.86 2.91 28.04
N ASP A 100 6.64 3.85 27.12
CA ASP A 100 6.75 5.28 27.39
C ASP A 100 5.44 5.87 27.95
N TYR A 101 4.35 5.10 27.93
CA TYR A 101 3.05 5.54 28.42
C TYR A 101 2.88 5.29 29.92
N PRO A 102 2.23 6.22 30.67
CA PRO A 102 1.58 7.44 30.16
C PRO A 102 2.57 8.54 29.80
N VAL A 103 2.34 9.19 28.66
CA VAL A 103 3.18 10.30 28.20
C VAL A 103 2.83 11.54 29.02
N THR A 104 3.82 12.15 29.67
CA THR A 104 3.62 13.34 30.50
C THR A 104 3.96 14.61 29.72
N LYS A 105 3.11 15.64 29.87
CA LYS A 105 3.28 16.94 29.20
C LYS A 105 2.86 18.07 30.14
N VAL A 106 3.55 19.21 30.09
CA VAL A 106 3.12 20.43 30.79
C VAL A 106 2.08 21.16 29.93
N LEU A 107 1.21 21.97 30.54
CA LEU A 107 0.27 22.80 29.79
C LEU A 107 1.00 23.63 28.73
N ARG A 108 0.41 23.66 27.53
CA ARG A 108 0.95 24.31 26.33
C ARG A 108 2.20 23.68 25.73
N ASP A 109 2.73 22.59 26.27
CA ASP A 109 3.74 21.83 25.54
C ASP A 109 3.15 21.30 24.24
N PRO A 110 3.93 21.28 23.15
CA PRO A 110 3.45 20.70 21.90
C PRO A 110 3.27 19.18 22.05
N VAL A 111 2.14 18.71 21.56
CA VAL A 111 1.83 17.29 21.36
C VAL A 111 1.72 17.05 19.86
N TYR A 112 2.68 16.31 19.34
CA TYR A 112 2.77 15.96 17.93
C TYR A 112 2.03 14.64 17.70
N ALA A 113 0.95 14.68 16.93
CA ALA A 113 0.16 13.50 16.60
C ALA A 113 0.32 13.17 15.11
N GLU A 114 0.48 11.90 14.82
CA GLU A 114 0.46 11.36 13.47
C GLU A 114 -0.60 10.26 13.37
N VAL A 115 -1.43 10.36 12.33
CA VAL A 115 -2.34 9.29 11.92
C VAL A 115 -1.82 8.75 10.59
N HIS A 116 -1.69 7.43 10.47
CA HIS A 116 -1.19 6.82 9.25
C HIS A 116 -1.86 5.49 8.91
N ILE A 117 -1.87 5.15 7.62
CA ILE A 117 -2.44 3.90 7.11
C ILE A 117 -1.42 2.77 7.31
N LEU A 118 -1.91 1.62 7.78
CA LEU A 118 -1.12 0.40 7.91
C LEU A 118 -1.37 -0.54 6.73
N GLU A 119 -0.34 -1.29 6.33
CA GLU A 119 -0.45 -2.43 5.40
C GLU A 119 -1.11 -2.07 4.05
N ARG A 120 -0.83 -0.87 3.54
CA ARG A 120 -1.23 -0.40 2.22
C ARG A 120 -0.05 0.24 1.49
N THR A 121 0.02 0.01 0.18
CA THR A 121 1.10 0.47 -0.68
C THR A 121 0.59 1.14 -1.96
N ASP A 122 -0.70 1.47 -2.01
CA ASP A 122 -1.30 2.15 -3.16
C ASP A 122 -0.96 3.65 -3.13
N PRO A 123 -0.19 4.19 -4.09
CA PRO A 123 0.16 5.60 -4.11
C PRO A 123 -1.02 6.51 -4.52
N ASN A 124 -2.11 5.95 -5.06
CA ASN A 124 -3.27 6.71 -5.55
C ASN A 124 -4.30 7.01 -4.46
N ILE A 125 -4.06 6.57 -3.23
CA ILE A 125 -4.91 6.88 -2.08
C ILE A 125 -4.27 7.94 -1.20
N LYS A 126 -5.14 8.71 -0.54
CA LYS A 126 -4.76 9.75 0.39
C LYS A 126 -5.54 9.60 1.69
N LEU A 127 -4.83 9.61 2.80
CA LEU A 127 -5.44 9.68 4.12
C LEU A 127 -6.05 11.07 4.33
N THR A 128 -7.27 11.08 4.86
CA THR A 128 -8.00 12.31 5.21
C THR A 128 -8.55 12.18 6.62
N LEU A 129 -8.40 13.22 7.43
CA LEU A 129 -8.97 13.27 8.78
C LEU A 129 -10.29 14.04 8.75
N GLY A 130 -11.29 13.55 9.48
CA GLY A 130 -12.56 14.26 9.67
C GLY A 130 -12.54 15.00 10.99
N LYS A 131 -13.30 14.48 11.94
CA LYS A 131 -13.27 14.95 13.32
C LYS A 131 -12.06 14.37 14.06
N CYS A 132 -11.28 15.20 14.71
CA CYS A 132 -10.37 14.78 15.78
C CYS A 132 -10.77 15.49 17.07
N TRP A 133 -10.77 14.79 18.19
CA TRP A 133 -11.20 15.34 19.47
C TRP A 133 -10.47 14.66 20.62
N ALA A 134 -10.52 15.26 21.79
CA ALA A 134 -9.98 14.70 23.01
C ALA A 134 -11.07 14.35 24.02
N THR A 135 -10.80 13.39 24.88
CA THR A 135 -11.66 12.98 26.00
C THR A 135 -10.83 12.75 27.26
N SER A 136 -11.51 12.68 28.42
CA SER A 136 -10.86 12.32 29.69
C SER A 136 -10.81 10.82 30.00
N ALA A 137 -11.39 9.99 29.12
CA ALA A 137 -11.43 8.54 29.25
C ALA A 137 -11.12 7.86 27.89
N PRO A 138 -10.62 6.62 27.87
CA PRO A 138 -10.13 5.98 26.65
C PRO A 138 -11.22 5.70 25.59
N TYR A 139 -12.50 5.91 25.93
CA TYR A 139 -13.62 5.67 25.04
C TYR A 139 -13.92 6.92 24.20
N PRO A 140 -13.95 6.83 22.86
CA PRO A 140 -14.16 8.00 22.00
C PRO A 140 -15.47 8.76 22.25
N GLN A 141 -16.49 8.08 22.79
CA GLN A 141 -17.82 8.65 23.07
C GLN A 141 -17.96 9.19 24.50
N SER A 142 -16.89 9.13 25.30
CA SER A 142 -16.91 9.66 26.67
C SER A 142 -16.98 11.19 26.67
N LEU A 143 -17.37 11.75 27.81
CA LEU A 143 -17.37 13.18 28.08
C LEU A 143 -16.43 13.48 29.26
N PRO A 144 -15.88 14.70 29.34
CA PRO A 144 -15.98 15.81 28.38
C PRO A 144 -15.30 15.53 27.03
N GLN A 145 -15.70 16.26 25.99
CA GLN A 145 -15.06 16.25 24.67
C GLN A 145 -14.54 17.64 24.33
N TRP A 146 -13.39 17.69 23.66
CA TRP A 146 -12.84 18.91 23.08
C TRP A 146 -12.42 18.68 21.63
N ASP A 147 -13.00 19.44 20.70
CA ASP A 147 -12.73 19.27 19.28
C ASP A 147 -11.38 19.89 18.90
N LEU A 148 -10.58 19.12 18.18
CA LEU A 148 -9.28 19.52 17.65
C LEU A 148 -9.39 19.84 16.15
N LEU A 149 -9.87 18.88 15.37
CA LEU A 149 -10.12 19.05 13.94
C LEU A 149 -11.61 18.83 13.66
N ILE A 150 -12.17 19.65 12.76
CA ILE A 150 -13.52 19.48 12.21
C ILE A 150 -13.38 19.47 10.69
N ASP A 151 -13.87 18.42 10.04
CA ASP A 151 -13.73 18.20 8.59
C ASP A 151 -12.28 18.37 8.08
N GLY A 152 -11.31 17.93 8.89
CA GLY A 152 -9.88 18.04 8.59
C GLY A 152 -9.28 19.44 8.80
N CYS A 153 -10.05 20.40 9.29
CA CYS A 153 -9.60 21.77 9.56
C CYS A 153 -9.42 22.04 11.07
N PRO A 154 -8.45 22.87 11.48
CA PRO A 154 -8.29 23.28 12.87
C PRO A 154 -9.54 23.91 13.46
N TYR A 155 -9.90 23.53 14.69
CA TYR A 155 -11.00 24.15 15.40
C TYR A 155 -10.70 25.62 15.72
N HIS A 156 -11.51 26.53 15.17
CA HIS A 156 -11.22 27.97 15.19
C HIS A 156 -11.50 28.67 16.52
N ASP A 157 -12.35 28.10 17.37
CA ASP A 157 -12.62 28.68 18.70
C ASP A 157 -11.53 28.33 19.72
N ASP A 158 -10.57 27.46 19.37
CA ASP A 158 -9.38 27.24 20.18
C ASP A 158 -8.36 28.37 19.98
N ARG A 159 -8.03 29.07 21.07
CA ARG A 159 -7.08 30.19 21.07
C ARG A 159 -5.63 29.78 20.87
N TYR A 160 -5.27 28.52 21.17
CA TYR A 160 -3.89 28.05 21.01
C TYR A 160 -3.62 27.45 19.63
N LEU A 161 -4.65 27.41 18.77
CA LEU A 161 -4.69 26.99 17.37
C LEU A 161 -3.88 25.74 17.03
N ILE A 162 -4.58 24.73 16.54
CA ILE A 162 -3.96 23.51 16.03
C ILE A 162 -3.29 23.81 14.69
N ALA A 163 -2.05 23.33 14.53
CA ALA A 163 -1.32 23.46 13.29
C ALA A 163 -1.28 22.12 12.57
N LEU A 164 -1.75 22.11 11.31
CA LEU A 164 -1.57 20.99 10.41
C LEU A 164 -0.12 21.01 9.90
N VAL A 165 0.56 19.87 9.98
CA VAL A 165 1.94 19.73 9.52
C VAL A 165 1.92 19.05 8.15
N PRO A 166 2.42 19.69 7.09
CA PRO A 166 2.41 19.11 5.75
C PRO A 166 3.29 17.87 5.70
N VAL A 167 2.83 16.83 5.00
CA VAL A 167 3.62 15.63 4.71
C VAL A 167 3.78 15.52 3.21
N ASP A 168 4.99 15.80 2.73
CA ASP A 168 5.32 15.78 1.32
C ASP A 168 6.52 14.86 1.05
N ALA A 169 7.03 14.87 -0.18
CA ALA A 169 8.16 14.05 -0.59
C ALA A 169 9.47 14.36 0.17
N SER A 170 9.59 15.52 0.82
CA SER A 170 10.78 15.87 1.61
C SER A 170 10.84 15.11 2.95
N SER A 171 9.73 14.51 3.39
CA SER A 171 9.64 13.73 4.63
C SER A 171 10.43 12.42 4.62
N GLY A 172 10.89 11.95 3.46
CA GLY A 172 11.63 10.68 3.32
C GLY A 172 10.76 9.41 3.43
N LEU A 173 9.44 9.55 3.55
CA LEU A 173 8.49 8.44 3.61
C LEU A 173 8.19 7.88 2.20
N MET A 174 8.03 6.55 2.06
CA MET A 174 7.68 5.93 0.77
C MET A 174 6.27 6.32 0.26
N TYR A 175 5.34 6.63 1.17
CA TYR A 175 3.96 7.01 0.83
C TYR A 175 3.48 8.21 1.64
N PRO A 176 3.97 9.44 1.38
CA PRO A 176 3.61 10.63 2.16
C PRO A 176 2.10 10.88 2.28
N THR A 177 1.32 10.51 1.25
CA THR A 177 -0.13 10.64 1.22
C THR A 177 -0.86 9.76 2.22
N HIS A 178 -0.20 8.74 2.79
CA HIS A 178 -0.78 7.84 3.79
C HIS A 178 -0.68 8.40 5.21
N HIS A 179 -0.02 9.53 5.40
CA HIS A 179 0.21 10.12 6.72
C HIS A 179 -0.50 11.48 6.83
N ARG A 180 -0.98 11.76 8.04
CA ARG A 180 -1.51 13.06 8.44
C ARG A 180 -0.94 13.45 9.78
N ARG A 181 -0.31 14.62 9.82
CA ARG A 181 0.38 15.15 10.99
C ARG A 181 -0.29 16.44 11.43
N PHE A 182 -0.46 16.59 12.74
CA PHE A 182 -0.87 17.85 13.33
C PHE A 182 -0.25 17.98 14.72
N VAL A 183 -0.15 19.23 15.17
CA VAL A 183 0.35 19.58 16.49
C VAL A 183 -0.68 20.43 17.21
N PHE A 184 -0.89 20.12 18.48
CA PHE A 184 -1.72 20.90 19.38
C PHE A 184 -0.98 21.17 20.67
N LYS A 185 -1.46 22.17 21.42
CA LYS A 185 -0.88 22.58 22.69
C LYS A 185 -1.60 21.84 23.81
N MET A 186 -0.84 21.18 24.68
CA MET A 186 -1.40 20.37 25.77
C MET A 186 -2.34 21.20 26.65
N PHE A 187 -3.46 20.60 27.06
CA PHE A 187 -4.48 21.20 27.90
C PHE A 187 -4.98 20.19 28.93
N THR A 188 -5.86 20.65 29.82
CA THR A 188 -6.52 19.80 30.81
C THR A 188 -8.01 20.13 30.86
N PHE A 189 -8.83 19.13 31.14
CA PHE A 189 -10.24 19.34 31.43
C PHE A 189 -10.43 19.92 32.84
N VAL A 190 -11.50 20.67 33.01
CA VAL A 190 -11.86 21.31 34.29
C VAL A 190 -13.24 20.81 34.73
N SER A 191 -13.40 20.55 36.02
CA SER A 191 -14.70 20.16 36.58
C SER A 191 -15.57 21.40 36.73
N GLY A 192 -16.78 21.41 36.17
CA GLY A 192 -17.75 22.49 36.39
C GLY A 192 -18.63 22.84 35.20
N GLY A 193 -19.43 21.88 34.73
CA GLY A 193 -20.38 22.08 33.62
C GLY A 193 -21.87 22.08 34.01
N GLY A 194 -22.20 22.29 35.29
CA GLY A 194 -23.57 22.18 35.80
C GLY A 194 -23.98 23.30 36.76
N VAL A 195 -24.65 24.33 36.23
CA VAL A 195 -25.63 25.25 36.86
C VAL A 195 -25.24 26.04 38.13
N LYS A 196 -24.13 25.80 38.82
CA LYS A 196 -23.69 26.66 39.93
C LYS A 196 -22.19 26.88 39.87
N GLN A 197 -21.79 28.11 40.16
CA GLN A 197 -20.42 28.63 40.24
C GLN A 197 -19.56 27.84 41.27
N GLN A 198 -19.31 26.57 41.00
CA GLN A 198 -18.27 25.80 41.65
C GLN A 198 -16.95 26.12 40.96
N ALA A 199 -15.89 26.25 41.75
CA ALA A 199 -14.56 26.57 41.25
C ALA A 199 -14.18 25.62 40.10
N MET A 200 -13.80 26.18 38.94
CA MET A 200 -13.26 25.40 37.82
C MET A 200 -11.90 24.85 38.24
N ILE A 201 -11.91 23.67 38.85
CA ILE A 201 -10.69 23.01 39.31
C ILE A 201 -10.19 22.16 38.13
N PRO A 202 -8.91 22.29 37.73
CA PRO A 202 -8.27 21.34 36.84
C PRO A 202 -8.41 19.95 37.45
N LEU A 203 -9.14 19.08 36.77
CA LEU A 203 -9.06 17.69 37.10
C LEU A 203 -7.67 17.27 36.62
N ASN A 204 -6.81 16.71 37.47
CA ASN A 204 -5.52 16.13 37.05
C ASN A 204 -5.81 14.90 36.18
N GLU A 205 -6.31 15.17 34.98
CA GLU A 205 -7.02 14.22 34.16
C GLU A 205 -6.16 13.72 33.01
N LYS A 206 -6.41 12.46 32.72
CA LYS A 206 -5.90 11.77 31.56
C LYS A 206 -6.51 12.40 30.32
N VAL A 207 -5.75 12.52 29.25
CA VAL A 207 -6.22 12.99 27.96
C VAL A 207 -6.00 11.88 26.95
N TYR A 208 -7.04 11.57 26.17
CA TYR A 208 -6.98 10.63 25.05
C TYR A 208 -7.38 11.37 23.79
N ILE A 209 -6.68 11.14 22.69
CA ILE A 209 -6.95 11.77 21.40
C ILE A 209 -7.62 10.76 20.49
N HIS A 210 -8.68 11.16 19.83
CA HIS A 210 -9.46 10.35 18.91
C HIS A 210 -9.52 11.05 17.56
N CYS A 211 -9.44 10.30 16.46
CA CYS A 211 -9.57 10.83 15.11
C CYS A 211 -10.38 9.89 14.22
N GLU A 212 -11.29 10.47 13.44
CA GLU A 212 -11.94 9.83 12.31
C GLU A 212 -11.02 9.90 11.09
N ALA A 213 -10.58 8.74 10.60
CA ALA A 213 -9.78 8.58 9.41
C ALA A 213 -10.62 7.99 8.27
N ALA A 214 -10.41 8.48 7.06
CA ALA A 214 -10.93 7.88 5.83
C ALA A 214 -9.90 8.01 4.70
N VAL A 215 -10.09 7.21 3.66
CA VAL A 215 -9.30 7.27 2.44
C VAL A 215 -10.06 8.01 1.35
N CYS A 216 -9.35 8.84 0.61
CA CYS A 216 -9.85 9.52 -0.57
C CYS A 216 -8.92 9.23 -1.75
N GLN A 217 -9.50 8.99 -2.93
CA GLN A 217 -8.76 8.86 -4.19
C GLN A 217 -8.83 10.18 -4.94
N PRO A 218 -7.68 10.86 -5.18
CA PRO A 218 -7.67 12.14 -5.88
C PRO A 218 -8.25 12.00 -7.28
N SER A 219 -9.08 12.96 -7.67
CA SER A 219 -9.68 13.06 -9.00
C SER A 219 -9.49 14.48 -9.55
N VAL A 220 -9.80 14.69 -10.84
CA VAL A 220 -9.60 15.99 -11.52
C VAL A 220 -10.35 17.15 -10.84
N GLY A 221 -11.39 16.88 -10.05
CA GLY A 221 -12.15 17.90 -9.29
C GLY A 221 -11.95 17.88 -7.77
N ASP A 222 -11.32 16.84 -7.22
CA ASP A 222 -11.14 16.66 -5.79
C ASP A 222 -9.73 16.18 -5.47
N ASN A 223 -8.93 17.05 -4.84
CA ASN A 223 -7.55 16.74 -4.47
C ASN A 223 -7.44 16.12 -3.07
N CYS A 224 -8.58 15.82 -2.42
CA CYS A 224 -8.65 15.26 -1.08
C CYS A 224 -7.92 16.14 -0.03
N GLU A 225 -7.78 17.45 -0.27
CA GLU A 225 -7.33 18.41 0.74
C GLU A 225 -8.53 19.08 1.42
N PRO A 226 -8.50 19.25 2.75
CA PRO A 226 -9.52 19.99 3.45
C PRO A 226 -9.50 21.46 3.02
N ARG A 227 -10.66 22.02 2.70
CA ARG A 227 -10.80 23.43 2.33
C ARG A 227 -11.16 24.25 3.56
N CYS A 228 -10.15 24.71 4.28
CA CYS A 228 -10.34 25.54 5.48
C CYS A 228 -10.58 27.00 5.08
N PHE A 229 -11.84 27.36 4.75
CA PHE A 229 -12.19 28.73 4.41
C PHE A 229 -12.21 29.62 5.65
N ARG A 230 -11.46 30.74 5.61
CA ARG A 230 -11.34 31.68 6.73
C ARG A 230 -12.55 32.60 6.98
N ASN A 231 -13.70 32.42 6.32
CA ASN A 231 -14.83 33.36 6.45
C ASN A 231 -16.19 32.67 6.60
N ARG A 232 -16.75 32.85 7.80
CA ARG A 232 -18.15 32.94 8.22
C ARG A 232 -19.20 32.84 7.09
N ARG A 233 -19.39 31.64 6.56
CA ARG A 233 -20.67 31.16 6.07
C ARG A 233 -20.76 29.71 6.49
N ASP A 234 -21.72 29.39 7.35
CA ASP A 234 -22.29 28.05 7.44
C ASP A 234 -22.92 27.74 6.07
N VAL A 235 -22.08 27.44 5.10
CA VAL A 235 -22.46 26.55 4.03
C VAL A 235 -22.24 25.21 4.67
N SER A 236 -23.33 24.58 5.10
CA SER A 236 -23.39 23.14 5.21
C SER A 236 -22.99 22.59 3.84
N VAL A 237 -21.68 22.42 3.65
CA VAL A 237 -21.14 21.63 2.55
C VAL A 237 -21.87 20.33 2.70
N GLN A 238 -22.63 20.00 1.65
CA GLN A 238 -23.46 18.81 1.61
C GLN A 238 -22.70 17.69 2.27
N LYS A 239 -23.33 17.09 3.27
CA LYS A 239 -22.91 15.90 3.98
C LYS A 239 -22.80 14.78 2.94
N GLY A 240 -21.77 14.84 2.12
CA GLY A 240 -21.28 13.73 1.33
C GLY A 240 -20.89 12.75 2.40
N SER A 241 -21.76 11.75 2.59
CA SER A 241 -21.47 10.55 3.35
C SER A 241 -20.02 10.16 3.04
N ARG A 242 -19.10 10.38 3.99
CA ARG A 242 -17.78 9.77 3.89
C ARG A 242 -18.06 8.28 4.01
N GLU A 243 -18.05 7.61 2.87
CA GLU A 243 -18.25 6.17 2.82
C GLU A 243 -17.05 5.53 3.54
N GLU A 244 -17.34 4.95 4.71
CA GLU A 244 -16.40 4.29 5.63
C GLU A 244 -15.32 5.18 6.30
N THR A 245 -15.65 5.74 7.47
CA THR A 245 -14.67 6.28 8.42
C THR A 245 -14.31 5.24 9.49
N THR A 246 -13.06 5.24 9.93
CA THR A 246 -12.58 4.44 11.07
C THR A 246 -12.08 5.37 12.17
N VAL A 247 -12.47 5.12 13.42
CA VAL A 247 -12.01 5.89 14.57
C VAL A 247 -10.77 5.25 15.16
N VAL A 248 -9.69 6.02 15.27
CA VAL A 248 -8.44 5.64 15.92
C VAL A 248 -8.22 6.47 17.17
N SER A 249 -7.54 5.89 18.17
CA SER A 249 -7.36 6.52 19.49
C SER A 249 -5.90 6.44 19.92
N SER A 250 -5.41 7.51 20.55
CA SER A 250 -4.11 7.53 21.21
C SER A 250 -4.15 6.73 22.51
N LYS A 251 -2.95 6.45 23.03
CA LYS A 251 -2.77 6.03 24.43
C LYS A 251 -2.79 7.26 25.36
N GLU A 252 -2.65 6.98 26.66
CA GLU A 252 -2.86 7.93 27.74
C GLU A 252 -1.82 9.07 27.78
N LEU A 253 -2.29 10.31 27.66
CA LEU A 253 -1.55 11.53 27.96
C LEU A 253 -1.90 12.00 29.38
N VAL A 254 -0.91 12.47 30.12
CA VAL A 254 -1.10 13.01 31.48
C VAL A 254 -0.48 14.40 31.55
N PHE A 255 -1.25 15.34 32.08
CA PHE A 255 -0.74 16.66 32.40
C PHE A 255 0.05 16.63 33.72
N ILE A 256 1.23 17.25 33.75
CA ILE A 256 2.02 17.51 34.97
C ILE A 256 2.20 19.01 35.18
N GLN A 257 2.00 19.46 36.42
CA GLN A 257 2.04 20.88 36.82
C GLN A 257 3.45 21.39 37.11
#